data_AF-A0A962ZQ87-F1
#
_entry.id   AF-A0A962ZQ87-F1
#
_cell.length_a   1.000
_cell.length_b   1.000
_cell.length_c   1.000
_cell.angle_alpha   90.00
_cell.angle_beta   90.00
_cell.angle_gamma   90.00
#
_symmetry.space_group_name_H-M   'P 1'
#
loop_
_entity.id
_entity.type
_entity.pdbx_description
1 polymer ?
#
loop_
_entity_poly.entity_id
_entity_poly.type
_entity_poly.pdbx_seq_one_letter_code
_entity_poly.pdbx_strand_id
1 'polypeptide(L)'
;AANRDPEVFDSPNTLNIRRDPKQHIAFGYGEHMCLGMHLAVLEVARFYRELLPRLKHIELAGEPQWIHANFVGGLKSLPVRYTFRD
;
A
#
# COMPACT_ATOMS: atom_id res chain seq x y z
N ALA A 1 -8.17 -3.20 11.93
CA ALA A 1 -9.17 -4.29 11.96
C ALA A 1 -10.12 -4.22 10.76
N ALA A 2 -10.91 -3.16 10.60
CA ALA A 2 -11.95 -3.02 9.56
C ALA A 2 -11.51 -3.36 8.11
N ASN A 3 -10.35 -2.88 7.64
CA ASN A 3 -9.85 -3.20 6.28
C ASN A 3 -9.44 -4.67 6.08
N ARG A 4 -9.63 -5.52 7.09
CA ARG A 4 -9.41 -6.97 7.05
C ARG A 4 -10.63 -7.76 7.58
N ASP A 5 -11.79 -7.12 7.62
CA ASP A 5 -13.03 -7.75 8.09
C ASP A 5 -13.52 -8.81 7.07
N PRO A 6 -13.64 -10.09 7.44
CA PRO A 6 -14.12 -11.14 6.54
C PRO A 6 -15.61 -11.02 6.19
N GLU A 7 -16.41 -10.23 6.93
CA GLU A 7 -17.81 -9.98 6.58
C GLU A 7 -17.95 -9.01 5.39
N VAL A 8 -16.90 -8.21 5.13
CA VAL A 8 -16.87 -7.21 4.05
C VAL A 8 -15.96 -7.65 2.90
N PHE A 9 -14.81 -8.27 3.21
CA PHE A 9 -13.78 -8.60 2.24
C PHE A 9 -13.50 -10.10 2.17
N ASP A 10 -13.77 -10.71 1.01
CA ASP A 10 -13.33 -12.08 0.73
C ASP A 10 -11.80 -12.18 0.77
N SER A 11 -11.27 -13.18 1.49
CA SER A 11 -9.81 -13.36 1.66
C SER A 11 -9.09 -12.06 2.10
N PRO A 12 -9.43 -11.53 3.29
CA PRO A 12 -9.02 -10.18 3.72
C PRO A 12 -7.51 -10.02 3.92
N ASN A 13 -6.79 -11.12 4.14
CA ASN A 13 -5.34 -11.13 4.33
C ASN A 13 -4.56 -11.32 3.02
N THR A 14 -5.24 -11.55 1.89
CA THR A 14 -4.60 -11.70 0.57
C THR A 14 -4.57 -10.36 -0.16
N LEU A 15 -3.39 -10.00 -0.69
CA LEU A 15 -3.24 -8.85 -1.57
C LEU A 15 -3.84 -9.17 -2.95
N ASN A 16 -4.96 -8.52 -3.28
CA ASN A 16 -5.57 -8.59 -4.61
C ASN A 16 -5.63 -7.18 -5.21
N ILE A 17 -4.75 -6.91 -6.19
CA ILE A 17 -4.67 -5.59 -6.86
C ILE A 17 -5.88 -5.29 -7.77
N ARG A 18 -6.78 -6.27 -7.99
CA ARG A 18 -8.01 -6.12 -8.78
C ARG A 18 -9.27 -6.03 -7.92
N ARG A 19 -9.15 -6.06 -6.59
CA ARG A 19 -10.30 -5.89 -5.67
C ARG A 19 -10.91 -4.49 -5.85
N ASP A 20 -12.25 -4.37 -5.79
CA ASP A 20 -12.92 -3.07 -5.76
C ASP A 20 -12.51 -2.31 -4.47
N PRO A 21 -11.87 -1.14 -4.57
CA PRO A 21 -11.36 -0.43 -3.40
C PRO A 21 -12.43 0.30 -2.59
N LYS A 22 -13.67 0.47 -3.09
CA LYS A 22 -14.67 1.37 -2.49
C LYS A 22 -14.99 1.13 -1.02
N GLN A 23 -14.83 -0.10 -0.54
CA GLN A 23 -15.22 -0.48 0.82
C GLN A 23 -14.12 -0.26 1.86
N HIS A 24 -12.88 0.05 1.46
CA HIS A 24 -11.82 0.29 2.45
C HIS A 24 -12.01 1.63 3.16
N ILE A 25 -11.64 1.68 4.44
CA ILE A 25 -11.73 2.90 5.27
C ILE A 25 -10.34 3.45 5.65
N ALA A 26 -9.32 3.18 4.84
CA ALA A 26 -7.96 3.72 5.07
C ALA A 26 -7.92 5.26 5.10
N PHE A 27 -8.84 5.92 4.40
CA PHE A 27 -9.00 7.38 4.38
C PHE A 27 -10.09 7.89 5.34
N GLY A 28 -10.64 7.04 6.20
CA GLY A 28 -11.80 7.36 7.02
C GLY A 28 -13.09 7.48 6.22
N TYR A 29 -14.16 7.94 6.88
CA TYR A 29 -15.49 8.15 6.30
C TYR A 29 -16.19 9.30 7.03
N GLY A 30 -17.17 9.95 6.38
CA GLY A 30 -17.93 11.06 6.95
C GLY A 30 -17.21 12.41 6.88
N GLU A 31 -17.53 13.30 7.81
CA GLU A 31 -17.08 14.71 7.82
C GLU A 31 -15.55 14.88 7.89
N HIS A 32 -14.85 13.88 8.45
CA HIS A 32 -13.40 13.86 8.58
C HIS A 32 -12.73 12.91 7.58
N MET A 33 -13.38 12.59 6.46
CA MET A 33 -12.74 11.86 5.38
C MET A 33 -11.47 12.59 4.93
N CYS A 34 -10.41 11.83 4.64
CA CYS A 34 -9.10 12.36 4.31
C CYS A 34 -9.19 13.34 3.13
N LEU A 35 -8.95 14.62 3.42
CA LEU A 35 -8.89 15.68 2.42
C LEU A 35 -7.85 15.38 1.33
N GLY A 36 -6.77 14.67 1.68
CA GLY A 36 -5.68 14.29 0.78
C GLY A 36 -5.91 13.01 -0.02
N MET A 37 -7.06 12.34 0.09
CA MET A 37 -7.31 11.03 -0.56
C MET A 37 -6.96 11.03 -2.05
N HIS A 38 -7.47 12.01 -2.81
CA HIS A 38 -7.24 12.06 -4.25
C HIS A 38 -5.77 12.31 -4.61
N LEU A 39 -5.05 13.09 -3.80
CA LEU A 39 -3.63 13.32 -3.97
C LEU A 39 -2.83 12.04 -3.70
N ALA A 40 -3.08 11.36 -2.58
CA ALA A 40 -2.39 10.13 -2.23
C ALA A 40 -2.59 9.03 -3.30
N VAL A 41 -3.82 8.89 -3.84
CA VAL A 41 -4.11 7.96 -4.93
C VAL A 41 -3.33 8.33 -6.20
N LEU A 42 -3.28 9.62 -6.55
CA LEU A 42 -2.52 10.10 -7.71
C LEU A 42 -1.02 9.83 -7.55
N GLU A 43 -0.45 10.10 -6.37
CA GLU A 43 0.95 9.90 -6.06
C GLU A 43 1.36 8.42 -6.19
N VAL A 44 0.58 7.51 -5.60
CA VAL A 44 0.83 6.06 -5.70
C VAL A 44 0.71 5.58 -7.14
N ALA A 45 -0.33 6.02 -7.85
CA ALA A 45 -0.52 5.67 -9.26
C ALA A 45 0.65 6.17 -10.13
N ARG A 46 1.12 7.41 -9.89
CA ARG A 46 2.25 8.00 -10.61
C ARG A 46 3.56 7.27 -10.29
N PHE A 47 3.80 6.97 -9.02
CA PHE A 47 4.97 6.24 -8.56
C PHE A 47 5.11 4.89 -9.28
N TYR A 48 4.05 4.05 -9.25
CA TYR A 48 4.10 2.75 -9.91
C TYR A 48 4.17 2.86 -11.44
N ARG A 49 3.49 3.85 -12.04
CA ARG A 49 3.56 4.08 -13.50
C ARG A 49 4.97 4.40 -13.98
N GLU A 50 5.74 5.14 -13.18
CA GLU A 50 7.12 5.49 -13.53
C GLU A 50 8.13 4.41 -13.14
N LEU A 51 7.92 3.72 -12.02
CA LEU A 51 8.84 2.71 -11.52
C LEU A 51 8.77 1.41 -12.32
N LEU A 52 7.57 0.84 -12.52
CA LEU A 52 7.41 -0.52 -13.05
C LEU A 52 7.98 -0.72 -14.46
N PRO A 53 7.85 0.23 -15.42
CA PRO A 53 8.45 0.07 -16.74
C PRO A 53 9.98 0.01 -16.69
N ARG A 54 10.61 0.65 -15.70
CA ARG A 54 12.06 0.70 -15.55
C ARG A 54 12.59 -0.46 -14.71
N LEU A 55 11.75 -1.07 -13.88
CA LEU A 55 12.13 -2.14 -12.98
C LEU A 55 12.20 -3.48 -13.72
N LYS A 56 13.39 -4.10 -13.72
CA LYS A 56 13.60 -5.46 -14.26
C LYS A 56 13.33 -6.51 -13.18
N HIS A 57 13.84 -6.28 -11.98
CA HIS A 57 13.70 -7.20 -10.86
C HIS A 57 13.78 -6.45 -9.52
N ILE A 58 13.08 -6.97 -8.51
CA ILE A 58 13.18 -6.54 -7.12
C ILE A 58 12.92 -7.73 -6.19
N GLU A 59 13.70 -7.82 -5.12
CA GLU A 59 13.56 -8.84 -4.07
C GLU A 59 13.93 -8.24 -2.70
N LEU A 60 13.51 -8.91 -1.62
CA LEU A 60 13.94 -8.58 -0.27
C LEU A 60 15.42 -8.93 -0.09
N ALA A 61 16.18 -8.00 0.48
CA ALA A 61 17.59 -8.18 0.79
C ALA A 61 17.86 -8.24 2.31
N GLY A 62 16.79 -8.43 3.10
CA GLY A 62 16.84 -8.51 4.55
C GLY A 62 15.44 -8.38 5.17
N GLU A 63 15.37 -8.54 6.48
CA GLU A 63 14.11 -8.50 7.23
C GLU A 63 13.53 -7.07 7.31
N PRO A 64 12.27 -6.86 6.88
CA PRO A 64 11.59 -5.58 7.05
C PRO A 64 11.51 -5.18 8.52
N GLN A 65 11.72 -3.90 8.81
CA GLN A 65 11.56 -3.35 10.15
C GLN A 65 10.33 -2.45 10.20
N TRP A 66 9.46 -2.64 11.18
CA TRP A 66 8.24 -1.87 11.35
C TRP A 66 8.48 -0.65 12.25
N ILE A 67 7.72 0.42 12.01
CA ILE A 67 7.65 1.55 12.93
C ILE A 67 7.01 1.09 14.24
N HIS A 68 7.58 1.46 15.38
CA HIS A 68 7.00 1.19 16.69
C HIS A 68 5.98 2.30 17.04
N ALA A 69 4.77 2.18 16.51
CA ALA A 69 3.67 3.13 16.74
C ALA A 69 2.32 2.42 16.77
N ASN A 70 1.39 2.97 17.57
CA ASN A 70 0.02 2.44 17.69
C ASN A 70 -0.96 3.06 16.69
N PHE A 71 -0.57 4.18 16.04
CA PHE A 71 -1.43 4.93 15.13
C PHE A 71 -0.97 4.79 13.67
N VAL A 72 0.30 5.06 13.39
CA VAL A 72 0.86 4.96 12.03
C VAL A 72 1.33 3.53 11.77
N GLY A 73 0.71 2.87 10.81
CA GLY A 73 1.20 1.59 10.26
C GLY A 73 2.17 1.84 9.11
N GLY A 74 3.40 1.34 9.22
CA GLY A 74 4.39 1.49 8.16
C GLY A 74 5.73 0.84 8.47
N LEU A 75 6.56 0.74 7.43
CA LEU A 75 7.92 0.21 7.53
C LEU A 75 8.89 1.33 7.89
N LYS A 76 9.73 1.09 8.89
CA LYS A 76 10.90 1.91 9.20
C LYS A 76 12.02 1.67 8.20
N SER A 77 12.19 0.43 7.75
CA SER A 77 13.11 0.07 6.67
C SER A 77 12.61 -1.17 5.92
N LEU A 78 12.89 -1.20 4.61
CA LEU A 78 12.64 -2.34 3.73
C LEU A 78 13.89 -2.57 2.86
N PRO A 79 14.84 -3.39 3.30
CA PRO A 79 16.02 -3.69 2.51
C PRO A 79 15.63 -4.42 1.24
N VAL A 80 16.00 -3.88 0.07
CA VAL A 80 15.70 -4.49 -1.23
C VAL A 80 16.94 -4.54 -2.11
N ARG A 81 17.03 -5.59 -2.93
CA ARG A 81 17.94 -5.67 -4.08
C ARG A 81 17.10 -5.51 -5.33
N TYR A 82 17.54 -4.68 -6.27
CA TYR A 82 16.81 -4.44 -7.51
C TYR A 82 17.75 -4.25 -8.70
N THR A 83 17.21 -4.43 -9.89
CA THR A 83 17.88 -4.08 -11.15
C THR A 83 16.91 -3.32 -12.05
N PHE A 84 17.41 -2.30 -12.75
CA PHE A 84 16.65 -1.63 -13.78
C PHE A 84 16.81 -2.32 -15.13
N ARG A 85 15.90 -2.03 -16.05
CA ARG A 85 16.04 -2.35 -17.46
C ARG A 85 17.07 -1.40 -18.07
N ASP A 86 17.90 -1.94 -18.95
CA ASP A 86 18.83 -1.16 -19.76
C ASP A 86 18.08 -0.21 -20.71
#